data_AF-V4B7I9-F1
#
_entry.id   AF-V4B7I9-F1
#
_cell.length_a   1.000
_cell.length_b   1.000
_cell.length_c   1.000
_cell.angle_alpha   90.00
_cell.angle_beta   90.00
_cell.angle_gamma   90.00
#
_symmetry.space_group_name_H-M   'P 1'
#
loop_
_entity.id
_entity.type
_entity.pdbx_description
1 polymer ?
#
loop_
_entity_poly.entity_id
_entity_poly.type
_entity_poly.pdbx_seq_one_letter_code
_entity_poly.pdbx_strand_id
1 'polypeptide(L)'
;MAATSGSVFAGISSSRLPTTQVDADGREVEVETREDEEQNVKLQETINLLLAAGYFRARIKGLSPFDKVVGGMTWCITTCNFDVDVDLLFQENSSIGQKIALTEKIVAVLPKMKCPQRIEPHQIQGLDFIHIFPVVQWLVKRAIETREEMGDYIRAFSVSQFNKHHKTPEDELFLEGKEKSIEAVQTAKDAYKPQRKFRRNASSQVEDEETRVHSTLLEYGRRYGFSKTPKDGKESDASAKKKAVAASLGGKETETEEDLQAEEEKRIKMLMTGMSGLQEGKLSASAVGSIVSMQSAEIQQIASEYADRQGEIEDIEKSERVGGVQQHKRITTALRKQIDNTSTKLSEVMAKHSELEKTYQETQEKLKEAQEKGKLIDNEMKKLEEMETDENKSILQTLRSLVAMNENLKKQEQEFKNHCKEEMGRLKENIDKLKLEGDDLDSEDKERVGLIDKQYESDREKLHKIRLLLARKNREIAGLQRKIDEIPSRAELSQYQRRFVELYNQIASTHKETKQFYTLYNTLDDTKLYLNKEVTLLNSIHDNFSQAMSSQQNKDQFLKQFETIVEGIKQNKKKVEKRKQEEKMKRDQLNDHYIDLVEKQRLYFKTVKEFKEECRKNEILLNKLQK
;
A
#
# COMPACT_ATOMS: atom_id res chain seq x y z
N MET A 1 45.21 -3.70 -57.36
CA MET A 1 44.08 -4.01 -58.27
C MET A 1 42.95 -4.53 -57.40
N ALA A 2 41.71 -4.05 -57.39
CA ALA A 2 40.97 -3.02 -58.12
C ALA A 2 39.94 -2.47 -57.11
N ALA A 3 39.87 -1.16 -56.89
CA ALA A 3 39.04 -0.18 -57.58
C ALA A 3 37.72 0.10 -56.85
N THR A 4 37.67 1.33 -56.35
CA THR A 4 36.54 2.10 -55.86
C THR A 4 35.45 2.28 -56.93
N SER A 5 34.18 2.29 -56.52
CA SER A 5 33.08 2.92 -57.25
C SER A 5 32.04 3.42 -56.25
N GLY A 6 31.93 4.74 -56.11
CA GLY A 6 30.84 5.39 -55.40
C GLY A 6 29.60 5.54 -56.28
N SER A 7 28.46 5.84 -55.64
CA SER A 7 27.33 6.56 -56.25
C SER A 7 26.46 7.10 -55.11
N VAL A 8 26.57 8.41 -54.81
CA VAL A 8 25.71 9.50 -55.29
C VAL A 8 24.30 9.41 -54.71
N PHE A 9 24.10 9.98 -53.52
CA PHE A 9 22.94 10.83 -53.19
C PHE A 9 23.22 11.53 -51.85
N ALA A 10 23.91 12.67 -51.94
CA ALA A 10 24.04 13.63 -50.86
C ALA A 10 23.25 14.90 -51.22
N GLY A 11 22.52 15.43 -50.24
CA GLY A 11 22.30 16.87 -50.10
C GLY A 11 21.14 17.49 -50.88
N ILE A 12 20.00 17.65 -50.22
CA ILE A 12 19.19 18.88 -50.34
C ILE A 12 18.85 19.33 -48.91
N SER A 13 19.74 20.10 -48.30
CA SER A 13 19.39 20.93 -47.15
C SER A 13 18.72 22.20 -47.67
N SER A 14 17.51 22.46 -47.21
CA SER A 14 16.81 23.74 -47.39
C SER A 14 17.70 24.89 -46.90
N SER A 15 18.26 25.66 -47.83
CA SER A 15 18.95 26.91 -47.56
C SER A 15 17.92 27.97 -47.13
N ARG A 16 18.05 28.48 -45.90
CA ARG A 16 17.47 29.77 -45.53
C ARG A 16 18.31 30.85 -46.19
N LEU A 17 17.68 31.70 -46.99
CA LEU A 17 18.29 32.90 -47.56
C LEU A 17 18.69 33.85 -46.41
N PRO A 18 19.94 34.33 -46.33
CA PRO A 18 20.29 35.43 -45.44
C PRO A 18 19.68 36.72 -46.01
N THR A 19 19.00 37.48 -45.15
CA THR A 19 18.52 38.83 -45.48
C THR A 19 19.72 39.78 -45.46
N THR A 20 20.32 40.04 -46.61
CA THR A 20 21.38 41.04 -46.78
C THR A 20 20.77 42.43 -46.63
N GLN A 21 21.12 43.15 -45.57
CA GLN A 21 20.87 44.59 -45.48
C GLN A 21 22.04 45.32 -46.14
N VAL A 22 21.72 46.31 -46.97
CA VAL A 22 22.66 47.06 -47.81
C VAL A 22 22.68 48.50 -47.29
N ASP A 23 23.86 49.02 -46.96
CA ASP A 23 24.03 50.44 -46.64
C ASP A 23 23.80 51.33 -47.87
N ALA A 24 23.63 52.64 -47.66
CA ALA A 24 23.28 53.62 -48.70
C ALA A 24 24.25 53.69 -49.91
N ASP A 25 25.44 53.09 -49.81
CA ASP A 25 26.45 52.99 -50.87
C ASP A 25 26.58 51.58 -51.50
N GLY A 26 25.61 50.69 -51.30
CA GLY A 26 25.48 49.47 -52.10
C GLY A 26 26.46 48.34 -51.79
N ARG A 27 27.06 48.30 -50.59
CA ARG A 27 27.97 47.21 -50.16
C ARG A 27 27.28 46.27 -49.18
N GLU A 28 27.50 44.97 -49.38
CA GLU A 28 27.06 43.91 -48.46
C GLU A 28 27.84 44.00 -47.15
N VAL A 29 27.15 44.26 -46.04
CA VAL A 29 27.74 44.23 -44.71
C VAL A 29 27.47 42.83 -44.13
N GLU A 30 28.51 42.00 -44.05
CA GLU A 30 28.48 40.79 -43.22
C GLU A 30 28.45 41.23 -41.75
N VAL A 31 27.29 41.08 -41.10
CA VAL A 31 27.19 41.21 -39.65
C VAL A 31 27.80 39.96 -39.04
N GLU A 32 29.09 40.02 -38.68
CA GLU A 32 29.72 39.04 -37.81
C GLU A 32 28.97 39.04 -36.46
N THR A 33 28.14 38.03 -36.24
CA THR A 33 27.66 37.70 -34.89
C THR A 33 28.85 37.23 -34.09
N ARG A 34 29.47 38.13 -33.32
CA ARG A 34 30.41 37.77 -32.25
C ARG A 34 29.73 36.75 -31.34
N GLU A 35 30.12 35.49 -31.42
CA GLU A 35 29.82 34.51 -30.39
C GLU A 35 30.68 34.86 -29.18
N ASP A 36 30.07 35.35 -28.10
CA ASP A 36 30.78 35.67 -26.87
C ASP A 36 31.40 34.39 -26.28
N GLU A 37 32.73 34.29 -26.29
CA GLU A 37 33.48 33.13 -25.74
C GLU A 37 33.08 32.81 -24.29
N GLU A 38 32.73 33.85 -23.51
CA GLU A 38 32.27 33.73 -22.13
C GLU A 38 30.93 32.97 -22.00
N GLN A 39 30.00 33.16 -22.94
CA GLN A 39 28.71 32.46 -22.96
C GLN A 39 28.91 30.96 -23.22
N ASN A 40 29.84 30.61 -24.11
CA ASN A 40 30.18 29.21 -24.39
C ASN A 40 30.85 28.51 -23.20
N VAL A 41 31.70 29.22 -22.45
CA VAL A 41 32.27 28.68 -21.20
C VAL A 41 31.16 28.41 -20.18
N LYS A 42 30.24 29.36 -19.99
CA LYS A 42 29.09 29.20 -19.07
C LYS A 42 28.12 28.10 -19.49
N LEU A 43 27.90 27.90 -20.78
CA LEU A 43 27.12 26.77 -21.29
C LEU A 43 27.76 25.43 -20.89
N GLN A 44 29.08 25.28 -21.08
CA GLN A 44 29.79 24.05 -20.71
C GLN A 44 29.75 23.81 -19.20
N GLU A 45 29.95 24.85 -18.38
CA GLU A 45 29.79 24.76 -16.92
C GLU A 45 28.38 24.31 -16.53
N THR A 46 27.35 24.89 -17.15
CA THR A 46 25.94 24.53 -16.92
C THR A 46 25.67 23.07 -17.26
N ILE A 47 26.18 22.59 -18.41
CA ILE A 47 26.05 21.20 -18.85
C ILE A 47 26.74 20.26 -17.85
N ASN A 48 27.98 20.57 -17.44
CA ASN A 48 28.72 19.75 -16.48
C ASN A 48 28.00 19.65 -15.14
N LEU A 49 27.40 20.75 -14.67
CA LEU A 49 26.67 20.81 -13.41
C LEU A 49 25.37 19.97 -13.47
N LEU A 50 24.65 20.03 -14.59
CA LEU A 50 23.48 19.16 -14.85
C LEU A 50 23.87 17.68 -14.96
N LEU A 51 25.01 17.36 -15.58
CA LEU A 51 25.52 15.99 -15.66
C LEU A 51 25.89 15.45 -14.29
N ALA A 52 26.54 16.25 -13.44
CA ALA A 52 26.87 15.89 -12.06
C ALA A 52 25.60 15.64 -11.21
N ALA A 53 24.51 16.36 -11.50
CA ALA A 53 23.21 16.17 -10.83
C ALA A 53 22.51 14.85 -11.23
N GLY A 54 22.89 14.25 -12.37
CA GLY A 54 22.27 13.05 -12.93
C GLY A 54 21.41 13.27 -14.17
N TYR A 55 21.43 14.45 -14.78
CA TYR A 55 20.71 14.73 -16.04
C TYR A 55 21.57 14.41 -17.26
N PHE A 56 21.59 13.14 -17.67
CA PHE A 56 22.45 12.64 -18.76
C PHE A 56 22.08 13.13 -20.16
N ARG A 57 20.84 13.62 -20.37
CA ARG A 57 20.38 14.16 -21.66
C ARG A 57 21.20 15.37 -22.13
N ALA A 58 21.83 16.11 -21.21
CA ALA A 58 22.71 17.21 -21.56
C ALA A 58 23.95 16.79 -22.38
N ARG A 59 24.35 15.50 -22.36
CA ARG A 59 25.51 14.96 -23.11
C ARG A 59 25.21 14.66 -24.58
N ILE A 60 23.94 14.64 -24.99
CA ILE A 60 23.54 14.25 -26.35
C ILE A 60 24.06 15.30 -27.35
N LYS A 61 24.91 14.87 -28.29
CA LYS A 61 25.58 15.78 -29.25
C LYS A 61 24.64 16.42 -30.29
N GLY A 62 23.47 15.82 -30.52
CA GLY A 62 22.46 16.32 -31.47
C GLY A 62 21.38 17.24 -30.88
N LEU A 63 21.44 17.56 -29.58
CA LEU A 63 20.44 18.39 -28.91
C LEU A 63 20.89 19.86 -28.85
N SER A 64 19.96 20.80 -29.09
CA SER A 64 20.29 22.24 -29.07
C SER A 64 20.72 22.70 -27.66
N PRO A 65 21.58 23.74 -27.54
CA PRO A 65 21.94 24.31 -26.24
C PRO A 65 20.72 24.71 -25.39
N PHE A 66 19.68 25.28 -26.04
CA PHE A 66 18.40 25.58 -25.42
C PHE A 66 17.76 24.33 -24.79
N ASP A 67 17.61 23.27 -25.58
CA ASP A 67 16.91 22.05 -25.17
C ASP A 67 17.69 21.29 -24.06
N LYS A 68 19.03 21.37 -24.07
CA LYS A 68 19.88 20.85 -22.99
C LYS A 68 19.63 21.55 -21.66
N VAL A 69 19.61 22.89 -21.69
CA VAL A 69 19.51 23.70 -20.47
C VAL A 69 18.06 23.76 -19.97
N VAL A 70 17.09 24.02 -20.83
CA VAL A 70 15.66 24.09 -20.48
C VAL A 70 15.11 22.73 -20.06
N GLY A 71 15.52 21.65 -20.74
CA GLY A 71 15.22 20.29 -20.31
C GLY A 71 15.84 19.98 -18.94
N GLY A 72 17.07 20.44 -18.69
CA GLY A 72 17.73 20.32 -17.39
C GLY A 72 17.04 21.10 -16.27
N MET A 73 16.62 22.34 -16.52
CA MET A 73 15.85 23.15 -15.58
C MET A 73 14.52 22.49 -15.25
N THR A 74 13.80 22.01 -16.27
CA THR A 74 12.54 21.30 -16.11
C THR A 74 12.71 20.05 -15.27
N TRP A 75 13.74 19.25 -15.55
CA TRP A 75 14.07 18.05 -14.78
C TRP A 75 14.41 18.36 -13.32
N CYS A 76 15.14 19.44 -13.05
CA CYS A 76 15.44 19.85 -11.67
C CYS A 76 14.15 20.23 -10.93
N ILE A 77 13.24 20.97 -11.57
CA ILE A 77 11.97 21.39 -10.97
C ILE A 77 11.09 20.17 -10.66
N THR A 78 10.95 19.22 -11.59
CA THR A 78 10.15 18.00 -11.36
C THR A 78 10.77 17.11 -10.27
N THR A 79 12.10 17.03 -10.19
CA THR A 79 12.80 16.26 -9.16
C THR A 79 12.62 16.85 -7.76
N CYS A 80 12.42 18.16 -7.64
CA CYS A 80 12.17 18.81 -6.34
C CYS A 80 10.79 18.49 -5.73
N ASN A 81 9.93 17.72 -6.41
CA ASN A 81 8.59 17.31 -5.96
C ASN A 81 7.76 18.47 -5.36
N PHE A 82 7.90 19.65 -5.94
CA PHE A 82 7.15 20.83 -5.52
C PHE A 82 5.78 20.78 -6.19
N ASP A 83 4.71 21.07 -5.43
CA ASP A 83 3.35 21.07 -5.93
C ASP A 83 3.16 22.26 -6.89
N VAL A 84 3.36 21.98 -8.17
CA VAL A 84 3.33 22.96 -9.25
C VAL A 84 2.16 22.56 -10.15
N ASP A 85 1.07 23.33 -10.07
CA ASP A 85 -0.10 23.32 -10.99
C ASP A 85 0.25 23.75 -12.42
N VAL A 86 1.45 23.41 -12.91
CA VAL A 86 1.95 23.77 -14.23
C VAL A 86 2.58 22.54 -14.83
N ASP A 87 1.92 21.99 -15.84
CA ASP A 87 2.44 20.85 -16.59
C ASP A 87 3.67 21.31 -17.41
N LEU A 88 4.85 20.91 -16.93
CA LEU A 88 6.14 21.15 -17.56
C LEU A 88 6.47 19.99 -18.51
N LEU A 89 5.59 19.76 -19.49
CA LEU A 89 5.83 18.82 -20.58
C LEU A 89 6.91 19.36 -21.50
N PHE A 90 8.14 18.87 -21.33
CA PHE A 90 9.22 19.13 -22.27
C PHE A 90 9.13 18.17 -23.45
N GLN A 91 9.09 18.73 -24.67
CA GLN A 91 9.17 17.98 -25.93
C GLN A 91 10.41 18.43 -26.70
N GLU A 92 11.14 17.47 -27.26
CA GLU A 92 12.32 17.76 -28.08
C GLU A 92 11.86 18.33 -29.45
N ASN A 93 12.55 19.37 -29.95
CA ASN A 93 12.19 20.07 -31.20
C ASN A 93 10.83 20.80 -31.19
N SER A 94 10.39 21.32 -30.03
CA SER A 94 9.18 22.14 -29.91
C SER A 94 9.20 23.38 -30.82
N SER A 95 8.01 23.80 -31.26
CA SER A 95 7.83 25.03 -32.03
C SER A 95 8.26 26.25 -31.21
N ILE A 96 8.64 27.35 -31.87
CA ILE A 96 9.10 28.57 -31.19
C ILE A 96 8.07 29.08 -30.16
N GLY A 97 6.77 28.98 -30.47
CA GLY A 97 5.70 29.35 -29.55
C GLY A 97 5.60 28.44 -28.33
N GLN A 98 5.83 27.13 -28.48
CA GLN A 98 5.90 26.18 -27.37
C GLN A 98 7.14 26.42 -26.49
N LYS A 99 8.28 26.77 -27.10
CA LYS A 99 9.51 27.13 -26.38
C LYS A 99 9.31 28.36 -25.51
N ILE A 100 8.65 29.40 -26.05
CA ILE A 100 8.30 30.63 -25.30
C ILE A 100 7.34 30.31 -24.15
N ALA A 101 6.27 29.56 -24.42
CA ALA A 101 5.31 29.18 -23.38
C ALA A 101 5.96 28.36 -22.25
N LEU A 102 6.92 27.48 -22.58
CA LEU A 102 7.65 26.70 -21.59
C LEU A 102 8.59 27.57 -20.75
N THR A 103 9.33 28.50 -21.37
CA THR A 103 10.22 29.41 -20.61
C THR A 103 9.44 30.35 -19.70
N GLU A 104 8.30 30.87 -20.14
CA GLU A 104 7.40 31.67 -19.28
C GLU A 104 6.89 30.87 -18.08
N LYS A 105 6.49 29.61 -18.30
CA LYS A 105 6.07 28.69 -17.23
C LYS A 105 7.21 28.45 -16.23
N ILE A 106 8.42 28.18 -16.70
CA ILE A 106 9.60 27.98 -15.84
C ILE A 106 9.87 29.24 -15.00
N VAL A 107 9.87 30.41 -15.62
CA VAL A 107 10.07 31.70 -14.92
C VAL A 107 8.98 31.96 -13.89
N ALA A 108 7.73 31.55 -14.15
CA ALA A 108 6.64 31.67 -13.18
C ALA A 108 6.79 30.73 -11.97
N VAL A 109 7.47 29.59 -12.14
CA VAL A 109 7.67 28.59 -11.07
C VAL A 109 8.84 28.95 -10.15
N LEU A 110 9.90 29.57 -10.66
CA LEU A 110 11.10 29.92 -9.88
C LEU A 110 10.81 30.77 -8.63
N PRO A 111 9.94 31.82 -8.66
CA PRO A 111 9.53 32.55 -7.47
C PRO A 111 8.75 31.70 -6.46
N LYS A 112 7.91 30.77 -6.92
CA LYS A 112 7.16 29.86 -6.04
C LYS A 112 8.09 28.93 -5.27
N MET A 113 9.17 28.47 -5.92
CA MET A 113 10.23 27.68 -5.28
C MET A 113 11.18 28.52 -4.40
N LYS A 114 10.98 29.85 -4.31
CA LYS A 114 11.84 30.80 -3.59
C LYS A 114 13.27 30.84 -4.13
N CYS A 115 13.44 30.75 -5.45
CA CYS A 115 14.74 30.98 -6.08
C CYS A 115 15.19 32.43 -5.84
N PRO A 116 16.41 32.68 -5.32
CA PRO A 116 16.93 34.03 -5.07
C PRO A 116 17.22 34.83 -6.34
N GLN A 117 17.52 34.13 -7.44
CA GLN A 117 17.94 34.72 -8.71
C GLN A 117 16.72 34.96 -9.60
N ARG A 118 16.57 36.19 -10.12
CA ARG A 118 15.51 36.56 -11.07
C ARG A 118 16.03 36.39 -12.49
N ILE A 119 15.22 35.74 -13.33
CA ILE A 119 15.51 35.54 -14.74
C ILE A 119 14.23 35.82 -15.53
N GLU A 120 14.37 36.45 -16.69
CA GLU A 120 13.27 36.78 -17.58
C GLU A 120 13.17 35.76 -18.74
N PRO A 121 11.96 35.54 -19.31
CA PRO A 121 11.77 34.55 -20.38
C PRO A 121 12.66 34.80 -21.61
N HIS A 122 12.91 36.08 -21.94
CA HIS A 122 13.75 36.46 -23.06
C HIS A 122 15.23 36.10 -22.85
N GLN A 123 15.70 36.02 -21.60
CA GLN A 123 17.09 35.64 -21.29
C GLN A 123 17.32 34.15 -21.53
N ILE A 124 16.33 33.32 -21.22
CA ILE A 124 16.38 31.87 -21.48
C ILE A 124 16.27 31.59 -22.99
N GLN A 125 15.37 32.31 -23.68
CA GLN A 125 15.23 32.18 -25.13
C GLN A 125 16.43 32.73 -25.90
N GLY A 126 17.02 33.83 -25.41
CA GLY A 126 18.21 34.47 -25.96
C GLY A 126 19.52 33.78 -25.62
N LEU A 127 19.48 32.61 -24.96
CA LEU A 127 20.67 31.81 -24.60
C LEU A 127 21.69 32.58 -23.76
N ASP A 128 21.22 33.41 -22.83
CA ASP A 128 22.08 34.18 -21.93
C ASP A 128 22.54 33.30 -20.74
N PHE A 129 23.51 32.43 -21.01
CA PHE A 129 24.06 31.46 -20.05
C PHE A 129 24.72 32.11 -18.84
N ILE A 130 25.16 33.37 -18.91
CA ILE A 130 25.69 34.12 -17.75
C ILE A 130 24.61 34.25 -16.67
N HIS A 131 23.38 34.60 -17.05
CA HIS A 131 22.26 34.76 -16.12
C HIS A 131 21.52 33.44 -15.85
N ILE A 132 21.54 32.49 -16.79
CA ILE A 132 20.94 31.16 -16.59
C ILE A 132 21.76 30.31 -15.61
N PHE A 133 23.09 30.39 -15.66
CA PHE A 133 23.98 29.54 -14.87
C PHE A 133 23.70 29.60 -13.35
N PRO A 134 23.58 30.79 -12.69
CA PRO A 134 23.24 30.88 -11.27
C PRO A 134 21.90 30.23 -10.90
N VAL A 135 20.91 30.30 -11.80
CA VAL A 135 19.59 29.67 -11.60
C VAL A 135 19.73 28.15 -11.67
N VAL A 136 20.46 27.62 -12.65
CA VAL A 136 20.71 26.18 -12.79
C VAL A 136 21.53 25.65 -11.60
N GLN A 137 22.55 26.38 -11.16
CA GLN A 137 23.35 26.02 -9.99
C GLN A 137 22.49 25.87 -8.74
N TRP A 138 21.57 26.82 -8.52
CA TRP A 138 20.63 26.77 -7.40
C TRP A 138 19.64 25.60 -7.53
N LEU A 139 19.07 25.40 -8.72
CA LEU A 139 18.13 24.31 -9.00
C LEU A 139 18.77 22.94 -8.79
N VAL A 140 20.00 22.74 -9.25
CA VAL A 140 20.72 21.48 -9.06
C VAL A 140 21.03 21.24 -7.59
N LYS A 141 21.50 22.27 -6.86
CA LYS A 141 21.73 22.15 -5.42
C LYS A 141 20.46 21.70 -4.70
N ARG A 142 19.33 22.34 -5.00
CA ARG A 142 18.03 21.98 -4.42
C ARG A 142 17.57 20.57 -4.81
N ALA A 143 17.77 20.17 -6.07
CA ALA A 143 17.40 18.84 -6.55
C ALA A 143 18.22 17.74 -5.86
N ILE A 144 19.51 17.98 -5.58
CA ILE A 144 20.36 17.04 -4.84
C ILE A 144 19.92 16.93 -3.37
N GLU A 145 19.68 18.06 -2.69
CA GLU A 145 19.18 18.09 -1.31
C GLU A 145 17.85 17.32 -1.18
N THR A 146 16.89 17.58 -2.09
CA THR A 146 15.58 16.91 -2.08
C THR A 146 15.72 15.40 -2.35
N ARG A 147 16.66 15.01 -3.23
CA ARG A 147 16.94 13.61 -3.51
C ARG A 147 17.61 12.90 -2.32
N GLU A 148 18.42 13.59 -1.54
CA GLU A 148 18.99 13.06 -0.31
C GLU A 148 17.90 12.86 0.76
N GLU A 149 17.01 13.84 0.93
CA GLU A 149 15.90 13.77 1.88
C GLU A 149 14.87 12.67 1.54
N MET A 150 14.52 12.53 0.26
CA MET A 150 13.45 11.62 -0.19
C MET A 150 13.97 10.31 -0.79
N GLY A 151 15.29 10.17 -0.95
CA GLY A 151 15.92 9.03 -1.62
C GLY A 151 15.63 7.70 -0.92
N ASP A 152 15.70 7.67 0.42
CA ASP A 152 15.40 6.47 1.21
C ASP A 152 13.93 6.09 1.12
N TYR A 153 13.02 7.07 1.12
CA TYR A 153 11.58 6.84 0.96
C TYR A 153 11.27 6.27 -0.43
N ILE A 154 11.81 6.88 -1.50
CA ILE A 154 11.62 6.40 -2.87
C ILE A 154 12.21 5.01 -3.04
N ARG A 155 13.38 4.73 -2.44
CA ARG A 155 13.98 3.40 -2.44
C ARG A 155 13.10 2.38 -1.73
N ALA A 156 12.65 2.67 -0.50
CA ALA A 156 11.77 1.78 0.25
C ALA A 156 10.44 1.54 -0.48
N PHE A 157 9.86 2.58 -1.08
CA PHE A 157 8.67 2.47 -1.92
C PHE A 157 8.92 1.59 -3.14
N SER A 158 10.06 1.76 -3.83
CA SER A 158 10.41 0.98 -5.01
C SER A 158 10.64 -0.50 -4.67
N VAL A 159 11.32 -0.78 -3.55
CA VAL A 159 11.48 -2.14 -3.01
C VAL A 159 10.12 -2.74 -2.64
N SER A 160 9.24 -1.96 -2.00
CA SER A 160 7.87 -2.40 -1.68
C SER A 160 7.05 -2.73 -2.93
N GLN A 161 7.14 -1.91 -3.98
CA GLN A 161 6.44 -2.18 -5.24
C GLN A 161 7.01 -3.41 -5.96
N PHE A 162 8.33 -3.57 -5.96
CA PHE A 162 8.99 -4.75 -6.52
C PHE A 162 8.57 -6.02 -5.79
N ASN A 163 8.64 -6.02 -4.46
CA ASN A 163 8.33 -7.17 -3.61
C ASN A 163 6.86 -7.63 -3.68
N LYS A 164 5.95 -6.84 -4.26
CA LYS A 164 4.55 -7.26 -4.49
C LYS A 164 4.41 -8.27 -5.63
N HIS A 165 5.28 -8.18 -6.63
CA HIS A 165 5.16 -8.95 -7.87
C HIS A 165 6.38 -9.83 -8.14
N HIS A 166 7.50 -9.56 -7.50
CA HIS A 166 8.75 -10.26 -7.68
C HIS A 166 9.37 -10.60 -6.33
N LYS A 167 10.05 -11.75 -6.25
CA LYS A 167 10.83 -12.18 -5.09
C LYS A 167 12.30 -12.24 -5.50
N THR A 168 13.19 -11.88 -4.58
CA THR A 168 14.61 -12.09 -4.82
C THR A 168 15.00 -13.54 -4.48
N PRO A 169 16.08 -14.08 -5.06
CA PRO A 169 16.60 -15.38 -4.67
C PRO A 169 16.96 -15.47 -3.17
N GLU A 170 17.38 -14.36 -2.57
CA GLU A 170 17.65 -14.27 -1.13
C GLU A 170 16.35 -14.39 -0.30
N ASP A 171 15.23 -13.80 -0.77
CA ASP A 171 13.93 -13.92 -0.11
C ASP A 171 13.39 -15.36 -0.16
N GLU A 172 13.61 -16.08 -1.26
CA GLU A 172 13.21 -17.49 -1.39
C GLU A 172 14.01 -18.38 -0.43
N LEU A 173 15.34 -18.22 -0.39
CA LEU A 173 16.19 -18.94 0.57
C LEU A 173 15.81 -18.64 2.02
N PHE A 174 15.46 -17.39 2.33
CA PHE A 174 14.99 -17.01 3.66
C PHE A 174 13.65 -17.67 4.01
N LEU A 175 12.70 -17.72 3.08
CA LEU A 175 11.40 -18.39 3.29
C LEU A 175 11.57 -19.89 3.52
N GLU A 176 12.46 -20.56 2.79
CA GLU A 176 12.78 -21.98 2.98
C GLU A 176 13.48 -22.24 4.34
N GLY A 177 14.36 -21.34 4.78
CA GLY A 177 15.04 -21.44 6.07
C GLY A 177 14.14 -21.10 7.27
N LYS A 178 13.09 -20.32 7.05
CA LYS A 178 12.18 -19.85 8.10
C LYS A 178 11.39 -21.00 8.73
N GLU A 179 10.85 -21.93 7.95
CA GLU A 179 10.10 -23.06 8.50
C GLU A 179 10.97 -23.94 9.39
N LYS A 180 12.18 -24.29 8.93
CA LYS A 180 13.15 -25.07 9.70
C LYS A 180 13.56 -24.37 11.00
N SER A 181 13.70 -23.04 10.95
CA SER A 181 14.03 -22.23 12.15
C SER A 181 12.88 -22.22 13.16
N ILE A 182 11.63 -22.13 12.68
CA ILE A 182 10.44 -22.20 13.54
C ILE A 182 10.33 -23.58 14.19
N GLU A 183 10.52 -24.65 13.41
CA GLU A 183 10.49 -26.03 13.90
C GLU A 183 11.58 -26.28 14.96
N ALA A 184 12.80 -25.77 14.74
CA ALA A 184 13.88 -25.86 15.73
C ALA A 184 13.53 -25.16 17.05
N VAL A 185 12.90 -23.97 16.97
CA VAL A 185 12.46 -23.22 18.16
C VAL A 185 11.32 -23.94 18.88
N GLN A 186 10.37 -24.51 18.14
CA GLN A 186 9.28 -25.33 18.72
C GLN A 186 9.82 -26.60 19.39
N THR A 187 10.74 -27.30 18.74
CA THR A 187 11.39 -28.49 19.28
C THR A 187 12.14 -28.18 20.57
N ALA A 188 12.90 -27.07 20.60
CA ALA A 188 13.56 -26.61 21.82
C ALA A 188 12.53 -26.26 22.91
N LYS A 189 11.46 -25.55 22.57
CA LYS A 189 10.40 -25.19 23.53
C LYS A 189 9.71 -26.43 24.12
N ASP A 190 9.47 -27.45 23.31
CA ASP A 190 8.83 -28.68 23.76
C ASP A 190 9.78 -29.56 24.57
N ALA A 191 11.06 -29.63 24.20
CA ALA A 191 12.09 -30.35 24.95
C ALA A 191 12.32 -29.76 26.36
N TYR A 192 12.21 -28.44 26.51
CA TYR A 192 12.38 -27.75 27.79
C TYR A 192 11.06 -27.43 28.50
N LYS A 193 9.93 -27.99 28.04
CA LYS A 193 8.62 -27.77 28.68
C LYS A 193 8.60 -28.44 30.06
N PRO A 194 8.24 -27.71 31.14
CA PRO A 194 8.15 -28.30 32.48
C PRO A 194 7.09 -29.42 32.52
N GLN A 195 7.52 -30.67 32.68
CA GLN A 195 6.64 -31.81 32.85
C GLN A 195 6.40 -32.10 34.34
N ARG A 196 5.13 -32.28 34.72
CA ARG A 196 4.72 -32.59 36.08
C ARG A 196 4.83 -34.10 36.32
N LYS A 197 5.74 -34.54 37.19
CA LYS A 197 5.99 -35.96 37.53
C LYS A 197 5.10 -36.48 38.66
N PHE A 198 4.69 -35.60 39.57
CA PHE A 198 3.85 -35.97 40.72
C PHE A 198 2.64 -35.04 40.80
N ARG A 199 1.51 -35.56 41.31
CA ARG A 199 0.28 -34.79 41.51
C ARG A 199 -0.11 -34.83 42.99
N ARG A 200 -0.54 -33.70 43.54
CA ARG A 200 -1.10 -33.64 44.89
C ARG A 200 -2.44 -34.35 44.97
N ASN A 201 -2.66 -35.09 46.06
CA ASN A 201 -3.97 -35.58 46.42
C ASN A 201 -4.86 -34.42 46.86
N ALA A 202 -6.08 -34.37 46.32
CA ALA A 202 -7.03 -33.27 46.55
C ALA A 202 -7.48 -33.13 48.02
N SER A 203 -7.24 -34.15 48.85
CA SER A 203 -7.61 -34.24 50.25
C SER A 203 -6.60 -33.62 51.24
N SER A 204 -5.45 -33.11 50.77
CA SER A 204 -4.38 -32.59 51.63
C SER A 204 -4.18 -31.08 51.41
N GLN A 205 -5.25 -30.30 51.60
CA GLN A 205 -5.25 -28.84 51.40
C GLN A 205 -4.73 -28.04 52.61
N VAL A 206 -4.37 -28.70 53.72
CA VAL A 206 -3.95 -28.03 54.95
C VAL A 206 -2.62 -28.63 55.42
N GLU A 207 -1.51 -28.20 54.82
CA GLU A 207 -0.18 -28.40 55.37
C GLU A 207 0.65 -27.12 55.25
N ASP A 208 1.57 -26.98 56.21
CA ASP A 208 2.48 -25.86 56.47
C ASP A 208 3.14 -25.27 55.21
N GLU A 209 3.51 -23.98 55.22
CA GLU A 209 3.99 -23.27 54.01
C GLU A 209 5.21 -23.95 53.36
N GLU A 210 6.10 -24.48 54.19
CA GLU A 210 7.27 -25.24 53.76
C GLU A 210 6.87 -26.51 53.00
N THR A 211 5.87 -27.24 53.50
CA THR A 211 5.39 -28.50 52.89
C THR A 211 4.72 -28.26 51.54
N ARG A 212 4.08 -27.09 51.37
CA ARG A 212 3.56 -26.62 50.08
C ARG A 212 4.68 -26.30 49.09
N VAL A 213 5.78 -25.70 49.54
CA VAL A 213 6.95 -25.44 48.67
C VAL A 213 7.60 -26.76 48.26
N HIS A 214 7.85 -27.67 49.20
CA HIS A 214 8.44 -28.98 48.92
C HIS A 214 7.59 -29.81 47.97
N SER A 215 6.28 -29.88 48.17
CA SER A 215 5.37 -30.60 47.25
C SER A 215 5.35 -29.98 45.85
N THR A 216 5.37 -28.64 45.71
CA THR A 216 5.39 -27.98 44.38
C THR A 216 6.68 -28.29 43.63
N LEU A 217 7.82 -28.25 44.32
CA LEU A 217 9.10 -28.61 43.73
C LEU A 217 9.12 -30.08 43.32
N LEU A 218 8.54 -30.94 44.16
CA LEU A 218 8.40 -32.36 43.87
C LEU A 218 7.54 -32.64 42.65
N GLU A 219 6.44 -31.90 42.45
CA GLU A 219 5.58 -32.02 41.27
C GLU A 219 6.37 -31.89 39.97
N TYR A 220 7.43 -31.08 39.92
CA TYR A 220 8.31 -30.92 38.76
C TYR A 220 9.64 -31.69 38.88
N GLY A 221 9.73 -32.61 39.83
CA GLY A 221 10.89 -33.48 40.03
C GLY A 221 12.12 -32.81 40.65
N ARG A 222 11.98 -31.62 41.23
CA ARG A 222 13.05 -30.93 41.97
C ARG A 222 12.89 -31.20 43.46
N ARG A 223 13.98 -31.57 44.13
CA ARG A 223 14.03 -31.70 45.60
C ARG A 223 14.74 -30.48 46.16
N TYR A 224 14.16 -29.86 47.20
CA TYR A 224 14.84 -28.82 47.96
C TYR A 224 16.12 -29.43 48.58
N GLY A 225 17.24 -28.71 48.54
CA GLY A 225 18.53 -29.19 49.06
C GLY A 225 19.41 -30.00 48.10
N PHE A 226 18.90 -30.48 46.95
CA PHE A 226 19.70 -31.25 45.98
C PHE A 226 20.26 -30.37 44.86
N SER A 227 21.14 -29.42 45.19
CA SER A 227 22.13 -28.96 44.22
C SER A 227 23.19 -30.06 44.15
N LYS A 228 23.27 -30.78 43.02
CA LYS A 228 24.43 -31.63 42.74
C LYS A 228 25.64 -30.72 42.57
N THR A 229 26.25 -30.29 43.66
CA THR A 229 27.67 -29.95 43.67
C THR A 229 28.43 -31.26 43.65
N PRO A 230 29.17 -31.60 42.58
CA PRO A 230 29.98 -32.79 42.57
C PRO A 230 31.08 -32.63 43.62
N LYS A 231 30.98 -33.37 44.73
CA LYS A 231 32.11 -33.65 45.60
C LYS A 231 32.87 -34.82 45.00
N ASP A 232 33.80 -34.51 44.12
CA ASP A 232 34.98 -35.36 43.89
C ASP A 232 36.19 -34.46 43.59
N GLY A 233 37.15 -34.55 44.51
CA GLY A 233 38.58 -34.19 44.43
C GLY A 233 39.04 -33.05 43.51
N LYS A 234 39.31 -31.88 44.12
CA LYS A 234 40.65 -31.28 44.22
C LYS A 234 40.59 -29.96 45.00
N GLU A 235 41.53 -29.81 45.94
CA GLU A 235 41.75 -28.59 46.71
C GLU A 235 42.07 -27.40 45.80
N SER A 236 41.38 -26.28 46.02
CA SER A 236 41.91 -24.94 45.74
C SER A 236 41.20 -23.89 46.61
N ASP A 237 41.79 -23.65 47.78
CA ASP A 237 42.14 -22.35 48.37
C ASP A 237 41.18 -21.13 48.27
N ALA A 238 39.86 -21.33 48.38
CA ALA A 238 38.90 -20.21 48.42
C ALA A 238 37.92 -20.22 49.62
N SER A 239 38.11 -21.09 50.62
CA SER A 239 37.17 -21.24 51.75
C SER A 239 37.67 -20.70 53.10
N ALA A 240 38.90 -20.16 53.17
CA ALA A 240 39.48 -19.66 54.43
C ALA A 240 38.93 -18.31 54.92
N LYS A 241 38.09 -17.60 54.15
CA LYS A 241 37.60 -16.24 54.49
C LYS A 241 36.15 -16.12 54.95
N LYS A 242 35.39 -17.23 55.06
CA LYS A 242 34.02 -17.20 55.61
C LYS A 242 33.87 -17.86 56.99
N LYS A 243 34.96 -18.39 57.56
CA LYS A 243 34.94 -19.10 58.85
C LYS A 243 35.29 -18.21 60.07
N ALA A 244 35.49 -16.90 59.88
CA ALA A 244 35.92 -15.98 60.93
C ALA A 244 34.83 -15.03 61.47
N VAL A 245 33.60 -15.07 60.95
CA VAL A 245 32.53 -14.11 61.36
C VAL A 245 31.39 -14.78 62.14
N ALA A 246 31.34 -16.12 62.19
CA ALA A 246 30.29 -16.86 62.90
C ALA A 246 30.72 -17.37 64.30
N ALA A 247 31.75 -16.76 64.90
CA ALA A 247 32.27 -17.13 66.21
C ALA A 247 32.00 -16.05 67.30
N SER A 248 31.03 -15.15 67.12
CA SER A 248 30.80 -14.04 68.06
C SER A 248 29.46 -13.99 68.78
N LEU A 249 28.53 -14.93 68.59
CA LEU A 249 27.28 -14.95 69.37
C LEU A 249 26.90 -16.39 69.74
N GLY A 250 27.08 -16.71 71.01
CA GLY A 250 26.95 -18.06 71.57
C GLY A 250 25.53 -18.48 71.98
N GLY A 251 25.41 -19.81 72.19
CA GLY A 251 24.29 -20.52 72.81
C GLY A 251 23.18 -20.86 71.80
N LYS A 252 22.76 -22.11 71.58
CA LYS A 252 22.69 -23.28 72.46
C LYS A 252 22.39 -24.54 71.60
N GLU A 253 22.98 -25.69 71.98
CA GLU A 253 22.60 -27.08 71.63
C GLU A 253 22.25 -27.41 70.16
N THR A 254 23.26 -27.98 69.51
CA THR A 254 23.25 -28.66 68.22
C THR A 254 22.45 -29.96 68.28
N GLU A 255 21.27 -29.99 67.65
CA GLU A 255 20.90 -31.16 66.85
C GLU A 255 21.84 -31.19 65.64
N THR A 256 22.47 -32.33 65.37
CA THR A 256 23.43 -32.49 64.28
C THR A 256 22.74 -32.18 62.95
N GLU A 257 23.35 -31.36 62.07
CA GLU A 257 22.80 -31.04 60.73
C GLU A 257 22.46 -32.31 59.91
N GLU A 258 23.09 -33.44 60.21
CA GLU A 258 22.81 -34.75 59.64
C GLU A 258 21.49 -35.37 60.13
N ASP A 259 21.07 -35.12 61.38
CA ASP A 259 19.80 -35.61 61.91
C ASP A 259 18.62 -34.80 61.40
N LEU A 260 18.76 -33.47 61.28
CA LEU A 260 17.76 -32.60 60.66
C LEU A 260 17.57 -32.91 59.16
N GLN A 261 18.66 -33.20 58.44
CA GLN A 261 18.58 -33.66 57.04
C GLN A 261 17.95 -35.05 56.91
N ALA A 262 18.21 -35.97 57.85
CA ALA A 262 17.60 -37.30 57.86
C ALA A 262 16.10 -37.25 58.20
N GLU A 263 15.66 -36.33 59.07
CA GLU A 263 14.26 -36.08 59.36
C GLU A 263 13.54 -35.40 58.19
N GLU A 264 14.16 -34.44 57.52
CA GLU A 264 13.64 -33.85 56.28
C GLU A 264 13.56 -34.87 55.14
N GLU A 265 14.56 -35.75 54.98
CA GLU A 265 14.51 -36.84 54.01
C GLU A 265 13.39 -37.84 54.31
N LYS A 266 13.16 -38.19 55.58
CA LYS A 266 12.01 -39.02 55.99
C LYS A 266 10.69 -38.30 55.68
N ARG A 267 10.59 -36.99 55.92
CA ARG A 267 9.41 -36.17 55.62
C ARG A 267 9.13 -36.10 54.11
N ILE A 268 10.17 -35.89 53.29
CA ILE A 268 10.08 -35.91 51.82
C ILE A 268 9.72 -37.31 51.30
N LYS A 269 10.23 -38.38 51.93
CA LYS A 269 9.92 -39.77 51.56
C LYS A 269 8.48 -40.15 51.89
N MET A 270 7.95 -39.72 53.04
CA MET A 270 6.53 -39.86 53.38
C MET A 270 5.64 -39.06 52.41
N LEU A 271 6.06 -37.84 52.04
CA LEU A 271 5.36 -37.02 51.04
C LEU A 271 5.35 -37.68 49.65
N MET A 272 6.47 -38.29 49.24
CA MET A 272 6.56 -39.08 47.99
C MET A 272 5.62 -40.28 48.01
N THR A 273 5.44 -40.95 49.14
CA THR A 273 4.52 -42.08 49.29
C THR A 273 3.05 -41.63 49.26
N GLY A 274 2.75 -40.41 49.71
CA GLY A 274 1.41 -39.81 49.65
C GLY A 274 1.03 -39.19 48.29
N MET A 275 1.99 -38.99 47.39
CA MET A 275 1.78 -38.45 46.04
C MET A 275 1.64 -39.58 45.01
N SER A 276 0.54 -39.61 44.27
CA SER A 276 0.36 -40.55 43.18
C SER A 276 1.34 -40.23 42.04
N GLY A 277 2.27 -41.14 41.76
CA GLY A 277 3.17 -41.04 40.61
C GLY A 277 2.38 -41.13 39.32
N LEU A 278 2.50 -40.12 38.45
CA LEU A 278 1.89 -40.15 37.12
C LEU A 278 2.87 -40.81 36.16
N GLN A 279 2.94 -42.13 36.19
CA GLN A 279 3.45 -42.89 35.05
C GLN A 279 2.28 -43.08 34.10
N GLU A 280 2.36 -42.46 32.94
CA GLU A 280 1.29 -42.44 31.93
C GLU A 280 0.72 -43.83 31.68
N GLY A 281 -0.62 -43.86 31.65
CA GLY A 281 -1.39 -45.05 31.38
C GLY A 281 -1.10 -45.62 29.99
N LYS A 282 -0.50 -46.80 29.99
CA LYS A 282 -0.69 -47.85 28.99
C LYS A 282 -0.71 -49.19 29.70
N LEU A 283 -1.82 -49.49 30.38
CA LEU A 283 -2.23 -50.89 30.54
C LEU A 283 -2.66 -51.32 29.14
N SER A 284 -1.81 -52.09 28.46
CA SER A 284 -2.08 -52.57 27.11
C SER A 284 -3.36 -53.42 27.12
N ALA A 285 -4.41 -52.93 26.45
CA ALA A 285 -5.60 -53.69 26.11
C ALA A 285 -5.28 -54.97 25.31
N SER A 286 -4.04 -55.13 24.82
CA SER A 286 -3.57 -56.36 24.18
C SER A 286 -3.29 -57.52 25.15
N ALA A 287 -3.20 -57.28 26.47
CA ALA A 287 -3.05 -58.35 27.46
C ALA A 287 -4.39 -58.96 27.93
N VAL A 288 -5.51 -58.29 27.62
CA VAL A 288 -6.87 -58.76 27.98
C VAL A 288 -7.61 -59.32 26.75
N GLY A 289 -7.21 -58.96 25.53
CA GLY A 289 -7.76 -59.52 24.28
C GLY A 289 -7.32 -60.95 23.96
N SER A 290 -6.15 -61.39 24.44
CA SER A 290 -5.61 -62.73 24.15
C SER A 290 -6.24 -63.87 24.97
N ILE A 291 -7.01 -63.56 26.02
CA ILE A 291 -7.70 -64.55 26.87
C ILE A 291 -9.14 -64.84 26.43
N VAL A 292 -9.74 -63.96 25.61
CA VAL A 292 -11.14 -64.11 25.15
C VAL A 292 -11.23 -64.58 23.69
N SER A 293 -10.12 -64.59 22.93
CA SER A 293 -10.11 -65.09 21.54
C SER A 293 -9.76 -66.59 21.40
N MET A 294 -9.47 -67.29 22.49
CA MET A 294 -9.12 -68.73 22.46
C MET A 294 -10.32 -69.66 22.70
N GLN A 295 -11.52 -69.15 23.00
CA GLN A 295 -12.70 -69.99 23.32
C GLN A 295 -13.91 -69.79 22.39
N SER A 296 -13.80 -68.98 21.33
CA SER A 296 -14.88 -68.80 20.35
C SER A 296 -14.80 -69.75 19.14
N ALA A 297 -13.60 -70.27 18.82
CA ALA A 297 -13.40 -71.23 17.73
C ALA A 297 -13.84 -72.66 18.08
N GLU A 298 -13.73 -73.06 19.36
CA GLU A 298 -14.14 -74.39 19.83
C GLU A 298 -15.67 -74.53 19.98
N ILE A 299 -16.41 -73.42 20.13
CA ILE A 299 -17.89 -73.44 20.23
C ILE A 299 -18.55 -73.60 18.84
N GLN A 300 -17.91 -73.13 17.77
CA GLN A 300 -18.41 -73.28 16.39
C GLN A 300 -18.20 -74.70 15.84
N GLN A 301 -17.13 -75.40 16.23
CA GLN A 301 -16.89 -76.80 15.84
C GLN A 301 -17.80 -77.79 16.59
N ILE A 302 -18.12 -77.52 17.87
CA ILE A 302 -19.04 -78.37 18.65
C ILE A 302 -20.49 -78.22 18.14
N ALA A 303 -20.88 -77.04 17.65
CA ALA A 303 -22.22 -76.81 17.09
C ALA A 303 -22.45 -77.55 15.75
N SER A 304 -21.42 -77.70 14.90
CA SER A 304 -21.51 -78.50 13.67
C SER A 304 -21.46 -80.01 13.94
N GLU A 305 -20.66 -80.47 14.91
CA GLU A 305 -20.59 -81.89 15.27
C GLU A 305 -21.87 -82.43 15.95
N TYR A 306 -22.64 -81.58 16.64
CA TYR A 306 -23.96 -81.95 17.17
C TYR A 306 -25.04 -82.03 16.07
N ALA A 307 -24.94 -81.22 15.01
CA ALA A 307 -25.88 -81.28 13.89
C ALA A 307 -25.67 -82.52 13.02
N ASP A 308 -24.40 -82.91 12.79
CA ASP A 308 -24.06 -84.09 12.00
C ASP A 308 -24.33 -85.41 12.76
N ARG A 309 -24.15 -85.45 14.10
CA ARG A 309 -24.53 -86.62 14.91
C ARG A 309 -26.03 -86.80 15.09
N GLN A 310 -26.83 -85.73 14.99
CA GLN A 310 -28.29 -85.82 15.10
C GLN A 310 -28.94 -86.36 13.82
N GLY A 311 -28.33 -86.12 12.65
CA GLY A 311 -28.69 -86.76 11.38
C GLY A 311 -28.30 -88.24 11.33
N GLU A 312 -27.16 -88.62 11.89
CA GLU A 312 -26.71 -90.03 11.94
C GLU A 312 -27.50 -90.89 12.93
N ILE A 313 -28.13 -90.31 13.96
CA ILE A 313 -29.02 -91.02 14.92
C ILE A 313 -30.43 -91.22 14.33
N GLU A 314 -30.94 -90.29 13.51
CA GLU A 314 -32.25 -90.44 12.84
C GLU A 314 -32.25 -91.47 11.68
N ASP A 315 -31.10 -91.70 11.05
CA ASP A 315 -30.94 -92.71 9.99
C ASP A 315 -30.64 -94.13 10.53
N ILE A 316 -30.29 -94.28 11.81
CA ILE A 316 -30.07 -95.58 12.46
C ILE A 316 -31.33 -96.10 13.21
N GLU A 317 -32.29 -95.23 13.57
CA GLU A 317 -33.53 -95.63 14.28
C GLU A 317 -34.73 -96.01 13.38
N LYS A 318 -34.60 -96.01 12.05
CA LYS A 318 -35.67 -96.41 11.10
C LYS A 318 -35.32 -97.60 10.21
N SER A 319 -34.55 -98.55 10.73
CA SER A 319 -34.33 -99.83 10.05
C SER A 319 -34.46 -101.04 10.97
N GLU A 320 -35.53 -101.12 11.77
CA GLU A 320 -36.01 -102.41 12.28
C GLU A 320 -37.54 -102.52 12.20
N ARG A 321 -37.99 -103.44 11.32
CA ARG A 321 -39.25 -104.20 11.35
C ARG A 321 -40.58 -103.42 11.25
N VAL A 322 -41.14 -103.30 10.02
CA VAL A 322 -42.50 -103.77 9.64
C VAL A 322 -42.63 -103.85 8.10
N GLY A 323 -42.96 -105.04 7.56
CA GLY A 323 -43.79 -105.24 6.35
C GLY A 323 -43.22 -104.90 4.96
N GLY A 324 -42.49 -105.84 4.34
CA GLY A 324 -41.84 -105.73 3.02
C GLY A 324 -42.71 -105.36 1.80
N VAL A 325 -44.03 -105.25 1.92
CA VAL A 325 -44.93 -104.89 0.79
C VAL A 325 -45.08 -103.36 0.64
N GLN A 326 -44.97 -102.59 1.72
CA GLN A 326 -45.04 -101.12 1.66
C GLN A 326 -43.70 -100.47 1.29
N GLN A 327 -42.57 -101.08 1.68
CA GLN A 327 -41.23 -100.72 1.20
C GLN A 327 -41.11 -100.93 -0.30
N HIS A 328 -41.59 -102.06 -0.85
CA HIS A 328 -41.57 -102.28 -2.30
C HIS A 328 -42.41 -101.26 -3.06
N LYS A 329 -43.59 -100.86 -2.57
CA LYS A 329 -44.41 -99.80 -3.20
C LYS A 329 -43.70 -98.44 -3.19
N ARG A 330 -43.03 -98.07 -2.09
CA ARG A 330 -42.25 -96.82 -2.01
C ARG A 330 -41.01 -96.86 -2.92
N ILE A 331 -40.31 -97.98 -2.97
CA ILE A 331 -39.16 -98.20 -3.86
C ILE A 331 -39.60 -98.21 -5.32
N THR A 332 -40.73 -98.85 -5.68
CA THR A 332 -41.25 -98.80 -7.07
C THR A 332 -41.76 -97.41 -7.44
N THR A 333 -42.34 -96.64 -6.52
CA THR A 333 -42.68 -95.23 -6.81
C THR A 333 -41.44 -94.33 -6.93
N ALA A 334 -40.39 -94.58 -6.15
CA ALA A 334 -39.13 -93.86 -6.25
C ALA A 334 -38.37 -94.21 -7.54
N LEU A 335 -38.31 -95.50 -7.90
CA LEU A 335 -37.76 -95.97 -9.16
C LEU A 335 -38.58 -95.50 -10.36
N ARG A 336 -39.92 -95.46 -10.27
CA ARG A 336 -40.77 -94.84 -11.31
C ARG A 336 -40.50 -93.35 -11.46
N LYS A 337 -40.38 -92.60 -10.36
CA LYS A 337 -39.95 -91.20 -10.40
C LYS A 337 -38.55 -91.04 -10.98
N GLN A 338 -37.63 -91.97 -10.70
CA GLN A 338 -36.28 -91.94 -11.27
C GLN A 338 -36.32 -92.24 -12.78
N ILE A 339 -37.14 -93.21 -13.21
CA ILE A 339 -37.39 -93.52 -14.62
C ILE A 339 -38.00 -92.31 -15.34
N ASP A 340 -39.01 -91.67 -14.74
CA ASP A 340 -39.63 -90.45 -15.27
C ASP A 340 -38.63 -89.29 -15.34
N ASN A 341 -37.79 -89.11 -14.33
CA ASN A 341 -36.71 -88.11 -14.37
C ASN A 341 -35.64 -88.43 -15.41
N THR A 342 -35.35 -89.70 -15.68
CA THR A 342 -34.42 -90.08 -16.76
C THR A 342 -35.07 -89.95 -18.14
N SER A 343 -36.37 -90.20 -18.26
CA SER A 343 -37.09 -90.07 -19.53
C SER A 343 -37.29 -88.60 -19.91
N THR A 344 -37.54 -87.71 -18.94
CA THR A 344 -37.55 -86.26 -19.16
C THR A 344 -36.17 -85.75 -19.57
N LYS A 345 -35.09 -86.18 -18.89
CA LYS A 345 -33.72 -85.85 -19.31
C LYS A 345 -33.39 -86.36 -20.71
N LEU A 346 -33.84 -87.57 -21.07
CA LEU A 346 -33.63 -88.12 -22.40
C LEU A 346 -34.41 -87.32 -23.45
N SER A 347 -35.64 -86.91 -23.16
CA SER A 347 -36.43 -85.99 -23.99
C SER A 347 -35.75 -84.64 -24.17
N GLU A 348 -35.20 -84.05 -23.10
CA GLU A 348 -34.47 -82.77 -23.18
C GLU A 348 -33.19 -82.88 -24.01
N VAL A 349 -32.45 -83.99 -23.88
CA VAL A 349 -31.25 -84.23 -24.68
C VAL A 349 -31.60 -84.48 -26.14
N MET A 350 -32.68 -85.20 -26.43
CA MET A 350 -33.17 -85.38 -27.81
C MET A 350 -33.61 -84.05 -28.43
N ALA A 351 -34.28 -83.18 -27.67
CA ALA A 351 -34.64 -81.84 -28.12
C ALA A 351 -33.39 -81.00 -28.44
N LYS A 352 -32.41 -80.98 -27.53
CA LYS A 352 -31.12 -80.30 -27.75
C LYS A 352 -30.35 -80.86 -28.95
N HIS A 353 -30.36 -82.17 -29.16
CA HIS A 353 -29.74 -82.79 -30.33
C HIS A 353 -30.44 -82.35 -31.62
N SER A 354 -31.77 -82.32 -31.64
CA SER A 354 -32.53 -81.86 -32.81
C SER A 354 -32.28 -80.38 -33.12
N GLU A 355 -32.22 -79.52 -32.10
CA GLU A 355 -31.84 -78.11 -32.26
C GLU A 355 -30.41 -77.97 -32.78
N LEU A 356 -29.47 -78.70 -32.19
CA LEU A 356 -28.06 -78.66 -32.61
C LEU A 356 -27.89 -79.17 -34.05
N GLU A 357 -28.62 -80.20 -34.46
CA GLU A 357 -28.58 -80.74 -35.81
C GLU A 357 -29.17 -79.78 -36.84
N LYS A 358 -30.23 -79.03 -36.49
CA LYS A 358 -30.71 -77.91 -37.31
C LYS A 358 -29.64 -76.83 -37.46
N THR A 359 -29.02 -76.40 -36.35
CA THR A 359 -27.94 -75.40 -36.43
C THR A 359 -26.74 -75.91 -37.23
N TYR A 360 -26.41 -77.20 -37.15
CA TYR A 360 -25.35 -77.81 -37.93
C TYR A 360 -25.68 -77.76 -39.44
N GLN A 361 -26.89 -78.15 -39.83
CA GLN A 361 -27.34 -78.08 -41.23
C GLN A 361 -27.33 -76.63 -41.75
N GLU A 362 -27.83 -75.67 -40.98
CA GLU A 362 -27.78 -74.24 -41.33
C GLU A 362 -26.34 -73.73 -41.50
N THR A 363 -25.41 -74.13 -40.61
CA THR A 363 -24.00 -73.76 -40.74
C THR A 363 -23.33 -74.44 -41.93
N GLN A 364 -23.74 -75.66 -42.28
CA GLN A 364 -23.24 -76.39 -43.44
C GLN A 364 -23.72 -75.76 -44.75
N GLU A 365 -24.97 -75.28 -44.80
CA GLU A 365 -25.48 -74.50 -45.94
C GLU A 365 -24.73 -73.17 -46.07
N LYS A 366 -24.54 -72.42 -44.98
CA LYS A 366 -23.75 -71.18 -44.98
C LYS A 366 -22.31 -71.42 -45.43
N LEU A 367 -21.70 -72.55 -45.06
CA LEU A 367 -20.37 -72.92 -45.53
C LEU A 367 -20.35 -73.17 -47.04
N LYS A 368 -21.35 -73.88 -47.58
CA LYS A 368 -21.47 -74.11 -49.04
C LYS A 368 -21.67 -72.80 -49.80
N GLU A 369 -22.55 -71.91 -49.32
CA GLU A 369 -22.74 -70.59 -49.91
C GLU A 369 -21.45 -69.77 -49.90
N ALA A 370 -20.69 -69.79 -48.79
CA ALA A 370 -19.41 -69.10 -48.70
C ALA A 370 -18.37 -69.70 -49.66
N GLN A 371 -18.35 -71.02 -49.84
CA GLN A 371 -17.48 -71.70 -50.81
C GLN A 371 -17.85 -71.35 -52.26
N GLU A 372 -19.13 -71.25 -52.60
CA GLU A 372 -19.59 -70.83 -53.92
C GLU A 372 -19.25 -69.37 -54.21
N LYS A 373 -19.46 -68.48 -53.23
CA LYS A 373 -19.02 -67.08 -53.31
C LYS A 373 -17.50 -66.97 -53.44
N GLY A 374 -16.75 -67.79 -52.71
CA GLY A 374 -15.29 -67.87 -52.83
C GLY A 374 -14.85 -68.25 -54.24
N LYS A 375 -15.47 -69.29 -54.84
CA LYS A 375 -15.20 -69.68 -56.24
C LYS A 375 -15.55 -68.60 -57.26
N LEU A 376 -16.65 -67.87 -57.03
CA LEU A 376 -17.02 -66.73 -57.87
C LEU A 376 -15.98 -65.62 -57.81
N ILE A 377 -15.54 -65.26 -56.60
CA ILE A 377 -14.49 -64.27 -56.38
C ILE A 377 -13.18 -64.74 -57.01
N ASP A 378 -12.78 -66.00 -56.87
CA ASP A 378 -11.57 -66.55 -57.50
C ASP A 378 -11.64 -66.46 -59.03
N ASN A 379 -12.82 -66.69 -59.61
CA ASN A 379 -13.03 -66.55 -61.05
C ASN A 379 -12.98 -65.08 -61.50
N GLU A 380 -13.50 -64.16 -60.70
CA GLU A 380 -13.39 -62.71 -60.96
C GLU A 380 -11.94 -62.23 -60.79
N MET A 381 -11.21 -62.72 -59.79
CA MET A 381 -9.79 -62.44 -59.61
C MET A 381 -8.96 -62.91 -60.81
N LYS A 382 -9.22 -64.11 -61.34
CA LYS A 382 -8.55 -64.60 -62.56
C LYS A 382 -8.83 -63.71 -63.77
N LYS A 383 -10.08 -63.25 -63.95
CA LYS A 383 -10.42 -62.30 -65.03
C LYS A 383 -9.70 -60.96 -64.87
N LEU A 384 -9.51 -60.49 -63.63
CA LEU A 384 -8.78 -59.26 -63.33
C LEU A 384 -7.26 -59.43 -63.53
N GLU A 385 -6.71 -60.61 -63.21
CA GLU A 385 -5.30 -60.97 -63.47
C GLU A 385 -5.00 -61.05 -64.97
N GLU A 386 -5.93 -61.55 -65.79
CA GLU A 386 -5.80 -61.57 -67.26
C GLU A 386 -5.80 -60.16 -67.88
N MET A 387 -6.34 -59.15 -67.19
CA MET A 387 -6.28 -57.75 -67.61
C MET A 387 -4.98 -57.03 -67.19
N GLU A 388 -4.06 -57.69 -66.48
CA GLU A 388 -2.74 -57.13 -66.14
C GLU A 388 -1.80 -57.17 -67.36
N THR A 389 -1.70 -56.05 -68.09
CA THR A 389 -0.64 -55.82 -69.09
C THR A 389 0.65 -55.29 -68.41
N ASP A 390 1.82 -55.48 -69.06
CA ASP A 390 3.13 -55.16 -68.45
C ASP A 390 3.30 -53.69 -68.01
N GLU A 391 2.64 -52.74 -68.68
CA GLU A 391 2.64 -51.32 -68.31
C GLU A 391 1.78 -51.04 -67.06
N ASN A 392 0.64 -51.71 -66.93
CA ASN A 392 -0.31 -51.54 -65.83
C ASN A 392 0.14 -52.22 -64.54
N LYS A 393 1.04 -53.21 -64.62
CA LYS A 393 1.56 -53.96 -63.47
C LYS A 393 2.27 -53.07 -62.45
N SER A 394 3.03 -52.07 -62.92
CA SER A 394 3.75 -51.13 -62.05
C SER A 394 2.80 -50.20 -61.29
N ILE A 395 1.76 -49.69 -61.95
CA ILE A 395 0.73 -48.82 -61.38
C ILE A 395 -0.19 -49.61 -60.43
N LEU A 396 -0.51 -50.86 -60.75
CA LEU A 396 -1.29 -51.73 -59.86
C LEU A 396 -0.52 -52.11 -58.60
N GLN A 397 0.80 -52.30 -58.67
CA GLN A 397 1.63 -52.52 -57.48
C GLN A 397 1.66 -51.29 -56.54
N THR A 398 1.75 -50.08 -57.09
CA THR A 398 1.69 -48.85 -56.28
C THR A 398 0.29 -48.60 -55.73
N LEU A 399 -0.78 -48.90 -56.49
CA LEU A 399 -2.15 -48.84 -55.97
C LEU A 399 -2.40 -49.88 -54.88
N ARG A 400 -1.91 -51.12 -55.03
CA ARG A 400 -2.00 -52.16 -54.00
C ARG A 400 -1.27 -51.75 -52.72
N SER A 401 -0.08 -51.16 -52.83
CA SER A 401 0.65 -50.67 -51.64
C SER A 401 -0.04 -49.48 -50.97
N LEU A 402 -0.59 -48.55 -51.76
CA LEU A 402 -1.36 -47.42 -51.25
C LEU A 402 -2.68 -47.86 -50.58
N VAL A 403 -3.38 -48.85 -51.15
CA VAL A 403 -4.60 -49.42 -50.55
C VAL A 403 -4.27 -50.17 -49.27
N ALA A 404 -3.22 -51.00 -49.26
CA ALA A 404 -2.75 -51.67 -48.05
C ALA A 404 -2.36 -50.66 -46.96
N MET A 405 -1.70 -49.55 -47.34
CA MET A 405 -1.38 -48.46 -46.41
C MET A 405 -2.64 -47.74 -45.92
N ASN A 406 -3.62 -47.49 -46.78
CA ASN A 406 -4.89 -46.86 -46.40
C ASN A 406 -5.71 -47.74 -45.45
N GLU A 407 -5.77 -49.05 -45.69
CA GLU A 407 -6.41 -50.01 -44.80
C GLU A 407 -5.69 -50.10 -43.45
N ASN A 408 -4.35 -50.07 -43.46
CA ASN A 408 -3.57 -50.05 -42.23
C ASN A 408 -3.80 -48.76 -41.43
N LEU A 409 -3.84 -47.60 -42.10
CA LEU A 409 -4.16 -46.32 -41.46
C LEU A 409 -5.58 -46.30 -40.90
N LYS A 410 -6.56 -46.88 -41.60
CA LYS A 410 -7.93 -47.03 -41.09
C LYS A 410 -7.99 -47.92 -39.85
N LYS A 411 -7.24 -49.04 -39.84
CA LYS A 411 -7.12 -49.91 -38.66
C LYS A 411 -6.51 -49.15 -37.48
N GLN A 412 -5.39 -48.45 -37.71
CA GLN A 412 -4.75 -47.63 -36.68
C GLN A 412 -5.66 -46.51 -36.17
N GLU A 413 -6.43 -45.85 -37.04
CA GLU A 413 -7.41 -44.84 -36.62
C GLU A 413 -8.52 -45.46 -35.76
N GLN A 414 -9.01 -46.65 -36.13
CA GLN A 414 -10.06 -47.35 -35.40
C GLN A 414 -9.56 -47.85 -34.04
N GLU A 415 -8.35 -48.40 -33.98
CA GLU A 415 -7.67 -48.79 -32.74
C GLU A 415 -7.41 -47.57 -31.84
N PHE A 416 -6.93 -46.46 -32.40
CA PHE A 416 -6.72 -45.22 -31.66
C PHE A 416 -8.02 -44.64 -31.12
N LYS A 417 -9.11 -44.63 -31.91
CA LYS A 417 -10.43 -44.21 -31.43
C LYS A 417 -10.95 -45.11 -30.31
N ASN A 418 -10.74 -46.42 -30.40
CA ASN A 418 -11.13 -47.36 -29.36
C ASN A 418 -10.31 -47.13 -28.08
N HIS A 419 -9.00 -46.95 -28.21
CA HIS A 419 -8.11 -46.64 -27.09
C HIS A 419 -8.49 -45.30 -26.42
N CYS A 420 -8.77 -44.25 -27.19
CA CYS A 420 -9.26 -42.98 -26.64
C CYS A 420 -10.62 -43.13 -25.94
N LYS A 421 -11.51 -43.99 -26.44
CA LYS A 421 -12.81 -44.26 -25.77
C LYS A 421 -12.62 -45.01 -24.46
N GLU A 422 -11.72 -45.98 -24.42
CA GLU A 422 -11.37 -46.73 -23.21
C GLU A 422 -10.73 -45.81 -22.18
N GLU A 423 -9.73 -45.01 -22.56
CA GLU A 423 -9.10 -44.05 -21.66
C GLU A 423 -10.08 -42.95 -21.20
N MET A 424 -10.98 -42.49 -22.07
CA MET A 424 -12.07 -41.60 -21.65
C MET A 424 -13.04 -42.28 -20.67
N GLY A 425 -13.34 -43.56 -20.84
CA GLY A 425 -14.14 -44.34 -19.91
C GLY A 425 -13.44 -44.46 -18.55
N ARG A 426 -12.17 -44.85 -18.56
CA ARG A 426 -11.32 -44.97 -17.38
C ARG A 426 -11.18 -43.64 -16.62
N LEU A 427 -10.97 -42.53 -17.34
CA LEU A 427 -10.89 -41.21 -16.74
C LEU A 427 -12.24 -40.77 -16.16
N LYS A 428 -13.35 -41.06 -16.82
CA LYS A 428 -14.70 -40.80 -16.26
C LYS A 428 -14.95 -41.63 -15.00
N GLU A 429 -14.62 -42.92 -15.01
CA GLU A 429 -14.71 -43.78 -13.83
C GLU A 429 -13.82 -43.28 -12.68
N ASN A 430 -12.60 -42.82 -12.97
CA ASN A 430 -11.72 -42.22 -11.97
C ASN A 430 -12.29 -40.89 -11.44
N ILE A 431 -12.87 -40.05 -12.30
CA ILE A 431 -13.56 -38.83 -11.88
C ILE A 431 -14.75 -39.15 -10.97
N ASP A 432 -15.53 -40.18 -11.32
CA ASP A 432 -16.69 -40.58 -10.51
C ASP A 432 -16.27 -41.22 -9.18
N LYS A 433 -15.18 -41.99 -9.15
CA LYS A 433 -14.55 -42.46 -7.90
C LYS A 433 -14.05 -41.30 -7.04
N LEU A 434 -13.35 -40.33 -7.62
CA LEU A 434 -12.88 -39.15 -6.90
C LEU A 434 -14.02 -38.25 -6.42
N LYS A 435 -15.15 -38.19 -7.15
CA LYS A 435 -16.36 -37.51 -6.69
C LYS A 435 -17.02 -38.25 -5.54
N LEU A 436 -17.04 -39.58 -5.56
CA LEU A 436 -17.56 -40.39 -4.44
C LEU A 436 -16.64 -40.26 -3.22
N GLU A 437 -15.32 -40.35 -3.38
CA GLU A 437 -14.34 -40.10 -2.31
C GLU A 437 -14.37 -38.65 -1.81
N GLY A 438 -14.70 -37.68 -2.67
CA GLY A 438 -14.89 -36.27 -2.30
C GLY A 438 -16.23 -35.97 -1.64
N ASP A 439 -17.26 -36.80 -1.85
CA ASP A 439 -18.57 -36.67 -1.20
C ASP A 439 -18.62 -37.41 0.15
N ASP A 440 -17.75 -38.42 0.31
CA ASP A 440 -17.35 -39.08 1.57
C ASP A 440 -16.26 -38.31 2.34
N LEU A 441 -16.11 -36.99 2.11
CA LEU A 441 -15.52 -36.14 3.14
C LEU A 441 -16.48 -36.16 4.33
N ASP A 442 -16.02 -36.79 5.42
CA ASP A 442 -16.72 -36.95 6.69
C ASP A 442 -17.62 -35.75 7.01
N SER A 443 -18.82 -36.02 7.52
CA SER A 443 -19.83 -35.01 7.91
C SER A 443 -19.24 -33.82 8.69
N GLU A 444 -18.13 -34.04 9.42
CA GLU A 444 -17.40 -33.03 10.18
C GLU A 444 -16.68 -31.98 9.30
N ASP A 445 -16.16 -32.33 8.13
CA ASP A 445 -15.45 -31.40 7.24
C ASP A 445 -16.42 -30.49 6.48
N LYS A 446 -17.60 -31.00 6.09
CA LYS A 446 -18.69 -30.18 5.54
C LYS A 446 -19.22 -29.19 6.59
N GLU A 447 -19.35 -29.60 7.85
CA GLU A 447 -19.71 -28.71 8.96
C GLU A 447 -18.61 -27.66 9.24
N ARG A 448 -17.33 -28.05 9.17
CA ARG A 448 -16.19 -27.15 9.33
C ARG A 448 -16.13 -26.09 8.24
N VAL A 449 -16.34 -26.45 6.97
CA VAL A 449 -16.40 -25.50 5.86
C VAL A 449 -17.60 -24.55 6.04
N GLY A 450 -18.76 -25.07 6.44
CA GLY A 450 -19.93 -24.23 6.74
C GLY A 450 -19.72 -23.26 7.92
N LEU A 451 -18.93 -23.64 8.94
CA LEU A 451 -18.53 -22.75 10.02
C LEU A 451 -17.55 -21.66 9.54
N ILE A 452 -16.61 -22.02 8.66
CA ILE A 452 -15.66 -21.08 8.05
C ILE A 452 -16.41 -20.05 7.19
N ASP A 453 -17.39 -20.47 6.39
CA ASP A 453 -18.19 -19.55 5.57
C ASP A 453 -19.02 -18.60 6.42
N LYS A 454 -19.65 -19.09 7.50
CA LYS A 454 -20.37 -18.23 8.47
C LYS A 454 -19.43 -17.23 9.16
N GLN A 455 -18.23 -17.67 9.53
CA GLN A 455 -17.21 -16.80 10.11
C GLN A 455 -16.78 -15.72 9.10
N TYR A 456 -16.54 -16.11 7.85
CA TYR A 456 -16.16 -15.22 6.76
C TYR A 456 -17.26 -14.18 6.47
N GLU A 457 -18.53 -14.58 6.43
CA GLU A 457 -19.66 -13.66 6.27
C GLU A 457 -19.75 -12.67 7.45
N SER A 458 -19.62 -13.17 8.69
CA SER A 458 -19.60 -12.32 9.89
C SER A 458 -18.49 -11.28 9.83
N ASP A 459 -17.28 -11.70 9.44
CA ASP A 459 -16.12 -10.81 9.35
C ASP A 459 -16.24 -9.84 8.17
N ARG A 460 -16.87 -10.25 7.07
CA ARG A 460 -17.20 -9.36 5.94
C ARG A 460 -18.18 -8.28 6.35
N GLU A 461 -19.20 -8.61 7.14
CA GLU A 461 -20.13 -7.63 7.70
C GLU A 461 -19.47 -6.68 8.70
N LYS A 462 -18.59 -7.19 9.58
CA LYS A 462 -17.81 -6.35 10.49
C LYS A 462 -16.92 -5.39 9.72
N LEU A 463 -16.23 -5.87 8.68
CA LEU A 463 -15.41 -5.04 7.79
C LEU A 463 -16.26 -3.94 7.13
N HIS A 464 -17.46 -4.28 6.65
CA HIS A 464 -18.37 -3.30 6.06
C HIS A 464 -18.81 -2.23 7.08
N LYS A 465 -19.16 -2.63 8.31
CA LYS A 465 -19.48 -1.70 9.41
C LYS A 465 -18.30 -0.78 9.76
N ILE A 466 -17.09 -1.31 9.84
CA ILE A 466 -15.88 -0.52 10.11
C ILE A 466 -15.62 0.48 8.96
N ARG A 467 -15.78 0.07 7.70
CA ARG A 467 -15.65 0.97 6.55
C ARG A 467 -16.67 2.11 6.60
N LEU A 468 -17.91 1.83 7.01
CA LEU A 468 -18.93 2.87 7.19
C LEU A 468 -18.58 3.85 8.32
N LEU A 469 -18.04 3.35 9.44
CA LEU A 469 -17.57 4.20 10.54
C LEU A 469 -16.38 5.06 10.12
N LEU A 470 -15.43 4.50 9.38
CA LEU A 470 -14.30 5.24 8.82
C LEU A 470 -14.76 6.32 7.84
N ALA A 471 -15.72 6.01 6.97
CA ALA A 471 -16.32 6.99 6.08
C ALA A 471 -17.03 8.13 6.85
N ARG A 472 -17.72 7.80 7.94
CA ARG A 472 -18.34 8.81 8.83
C ARG A 472 -17.28 9.69 9.47
N LYS A 473 -16.21 9.11 10.02
CA LYS A 473 -15.09 9.86 10.60
C LYS A 473 -14.37 10.72 9.58
N ASN A 474 -14.13 10.23 8.37
CA ASN A 474 -13.55 11.04 7.30
C ASN A 474 -14.44 12.23 6.92
N ARG A 475 -15.77 12.07 6.89
CA ARG A 475 -16.68 13.20 6.69
C ARG A 475 -16.64 14.21 7.84
N GLU A 476 -16.57 13.74 9.09
CA GLU A 476 -16.40 14.60 10.26
C GLU A 476 -15.08 15.37 10.19
N ILE A 477 -13.97 14.72 9.86
CA ILE A 477 -12.64 15.34 9.70
C ILE A 477 -12.68 16.39 8.57
N ALA A 478 -13.24 16.07 7.41
CA ALA A 478 -13.38 17.02 6.31
C ALA A 478 -14.32 18.19 6.66
N GLY A 479 -15.30 17.97 7.54
CA GLY A 479 -16.14 19.03 8.09
C GLY A 479 -15.37 19.93 9.06
N LEU A 480 -14.52 19.35 9.91
CA LEU A 480 -13.67 20.10 10.83
C LEU A 480 -12.57 20.88 10.10
N GLN A 481 -11.95 20.31 9.07
CA GLN A 481 -10.96 21.02 8.23
C GLN A 481 -11.58 22.27 7.60
N ARG A 482 -12.77 22.15 7.00
CA ARG A 482 -13.50 23.32 6.45
C ARG A 482 -13.78 24.39 7.52
N LYS A 483 -14.18 23.99 8.72
CA LYS A 483 -14.37 24.94 9.84
C LYS A 483 -13.06 25.60 10.30
N ILE A 484 -11.94 24.90 10.18
CA ILE A 484 -10.62 25.47 10.48
C ILE A 484 -10.23 26.46 9.39
N ASP A 485 -10.46 26.12 8.12
CA ASP A 485 -10.18 27.00 6.98
C ASP A 485 -11.08 28.26 6.96
N GLU A 486 -12.29 28.18 7.52
CA GLU A 486 -13.16 29.34 7.73
C GLU A 486 -12.58 30.36 8.73
N ILE A 487 -11.66 29.96 9.61
CA ILE A 487 -11.03 30.86 10.56
C ILE A 487 -9.86 31.57 9.87
N PRO A 488 -9.90 32.91 9.74
CA PRO A 488 -8.83 33.64 9.08
C PRO A 488 -7.49 33.37 9.73
N SER A 489 -6.53 33.01 8.89
CA SER A 489 -5.15 32.78 9.30
C SER A 489 -4.54 34.07 9.87
N ARG A 490 -3.47 33.92 10.66
CA ARG A 490 -2.70 35.07 11.17
C ARG A 490 -2.22 36.01 10.05
N ALA A 491 -1.95 35.47 8.87
CA ALA A 491 -1.56 36.25 7.70
C ALA A 491 -2.73 37.08 7.15
N GLU A 492 -3.92 36.50 7.01
CA GLU A 492 -5.13 37.20 6.57
C GLU A 492 -5.56 38.26 7.59
N LEU A 493 -5.52 37.95 8.89
CA LEU A 493 -5.76 38.94 9.93
C LEU A 493 -4.79 40.13 9.83
N SER A 494 -3.51 39.87 9.59
CA SER A 494 -2.49 40.92 9.37
C SER A 494 -2.79 41.75 8.11
N GLN A 495 -3.25 41.11 7.03
CA GLN A 495 -3.70 41.81 5.82
C GLN A 495 -4.91 42.71 6.09
N TYR A 496 -5.94 42.21 6.77
CA TYR A 496 -7.10 43.02 7.18
C TYR A 496 -6.68 44.19 8.05
N GLN A 497 -5.77 43.97 9.00
CA GLN A 497 -5.26 45.03 9.85
C GLN A 497 -4.57 46.14 9.06
N ARG A 498 -3.71 45.77 8.08
CA ARG A 498 -3.10 46.75 7.17
C ARG A 498 -4.15 47.46 6.33
N ARG A 499 -5.14 46.73 5.81
CA ARG A 499 -6.21 47.32 5.00
C ARG A 499 -7.07 48.30 5.79
N PHE A 500 -7.33 48.04 7.07
CA PHE A 500 -7.99 48.98 7.96
C PHE A 500 -7.15 50.23 8.19
N VAL A 501 -5.85 50.10 8.43
CA VAL A 501 -4.95 51.26 8.58
C VAL A 501 -4.91 52.10 7.31
N GLU A 502 -4.83 51.47 6.14
CA GLU A 502 -4.94 52.16 4.84
C GLU A 502 -6.26 52.92 4.70
N LEU A 503 -7.38 52.26 5.04
CA LEU A 503 -8.70 52.88 4.99
C LEU A 503 -8.80 54.07 5.95
N TYR A 504 -8.31 53.94 7.18
CA TYR A 504 -8.29 55.05 8.13
C TYR A 504 -7.44 56.22 7.64
N ASN A 505 -6.29 55.94 7.01
CA ASN A 505 -5.46 56.98 6.41
C ASN A 505 -6.18 57.68 5.24
N GLN A 506 -6.90 56.92 4.41
CA GLN A 506 -7.70 57.49 3.32
C GLN A 506 -8.81 58.40 3.86
N ILE A 507 -9.58 57.94 4.85
CA ILE A 507 -10.61 58.73 5.53
C ILE A 507 -10.01 60.00 6.16
N ALA A 508 -8.84 59.87 6.81
CA ALA A 508 -8.16 61.02 7.40
C ALA A 508 -7.71 62.05 6.33
N SER A 509 -7.23 61.58 5.18
CA SER A 509 -6.84 62.44 4.05
C SER A 509 -8.04 63.20 3.48
N THR A 510 -9.14 62.50 3.18
CA THR A 510 -10.36 63.12 2.64
C THR A 510 -11.00 64.07 3.65
N HIS A 511 -10.98 63.73 4.94
CA HIS A 511 -11.43 64.63 6.00
C HIS A 511 -10.56 65.90 6.06
N LYS A 512 -9.23 65.77 5.92
CA LYS A 512 -8.31 66.92 5.89
C LYS A 512 -8.59 67.82 4.69
N GLU A 513 -8.76 67.25 3.49
CA GLU A 513 -9.12 67.99 2.28
C GLU A 513 -10.45 68.72 2.45
N THR A 514 -11.47 68.03 2.96
CA THR A 514 -12.78 68.61 3.26
C THR A 514 -12.65 69.80 4.20
N LYS A 515 -11.87 69.68 5.27
CA LYS A 515 -11.61 70.77 6.21
C LYS A 515 -10.88 71.95 5.56
N GLN A 516 -9.94 71.68 4.64
CA GLN A 516 -9.26 72.72 3.88
C GLN A 516 -10.24 73.48 2.99
N PHE A 517 -11.14 72.78 2.29
CA PHE A 517 -12.18 73.42 1.47
C PHE A 517 -13.13 74.27 2.31
N TYR A 518 -13.59 73.78 3.46
CA TYR A 518 -14.41 74.58 4.38
C TYR A 518 -13.67 75.81 4.90
N THR A 519 -12.39 75.67 5.23
CA THR A 519 -11.57 76.80 5.69
C THR A 519 -11.42 77.84 4.58
N LEU A 520 -11.09 77.41 3.35
CA LEU A 520 -10.99 78.29 2.20
C LEU A 520 -12.31 78.99 1.92
N TYR A 521 -13.42 78.26 1.90
CA TYR A 521 -14.76 78.80 1.73
C TYR A 521 -15.06 79.87 2.79
N ASN A 522 -14.86 79.57 4.07
CA ASN A 522 -15.09 80.54 5.15
C ASN A 522 -14.21 81.78 5.01
N THR A 523 -12.93 81.63 4.63
CA THR A 523 -12.06 82.78 4.40
C THR A 523 -12.50 83.63 3.21
N LEU A 524 -12.97 83.01 2.12
CA LEU A 524 -13.49 83.72 0.96
C LEU A 524 -14.83 84.40 1.24
N ASP A 525 -15.68 83.76 2.05
CA ASP A 525 -16.95 84.36 2.47
C ASP A 525 -16.70 85.55 3.40
N ASP A 526 -15.77 85.44 4.36
CA ASP A 526 -15.35 86.54 5.21
C ASP A 526 -14.77 87.70 4.38
N THR A 527 -13.89 87.44 3.42
CA THR A 527 -13.34 88.51 2.56
C THR A 527 -14.43 89.16 1.72
N LYS A 528 -15.33 88.37 1.13
CA LYS A 528 -16.50 88.89 0.41
C LYS A 528 -17.37 89.75 1.31
N LEU A 529 -17.63 89.33 2.55
CA LEU A 529 -18.41 90.10 3.53
C LEU A 529 -17.74 91.44 3.86
N TYR A 530 -16.41 91.47 4.03
CA TYR A 530 -15.68 92.72 4.27
C TYR A 530 -15.67 93.63 3.03
N LEU A 531 -15.47 93.09 1.83
CA LEU A 531 -15.55 93.85 0.58
C LEU A 531 -16.95 94.42 0.36
N ASN A 532 -18.01 93.65 0.63
CA ASN A 532 -19.38 94.16 0.57
C ASN A 532 -19.63 95.29 1.56
N LYS A 533 -19.08 95.21 2.78
CA LYS A 533 -19.16 96.30 3.77
C LYS A 533 -18.42 97.54 3.29
N GLU A 534 -17.26 97.38 2.65
CA GLU A 534 -16.50 98.49 2.06
C GLU A 534 -17.27 99.16 0.92
N VAL A 535 -17.84 98.38 0.00
CA VAL A 535 -18.71 98.89 -1.08
C VAL A 535 -19.92 99.63 -0.50
N THR A 536 -20.58 99.05 0.51
CA THR A 536 -21.74 99.70 1.17
C THR A 536 -21.33 101.02 1.84
N LEU A 537 -20.16 101.05 2.48
CA LEU A 537 -19.62 102.26 3.09
C LEU A 537 -19.30 103.34 2.04
N LEU A 538 -18.64 102.96 0.94
CA LEU A 538 -18.33 103.85 -0.17
C LEU A 538 -19.59 104.42 -0.83
N ASN A 539 -20.62 103.60 -1.02
CA ASN A 539 -21.91 104.07 -1.54
C ASN A 539 -22.57 105.07 -0.57
N SER A 540 -22.60 104.77 0.73
CA SER A 540 -23.13 105.70 1.73
C SER A 540 -22.37 107.02 1.78
N ILE A 541 -21.04 106.99 1.61
CA ILE A 541 -20.21 108.19 1.50
C ILE A 541 -20.59 108.97 0.25
N HIS A 542 -20.70 108.30 -0.89
CA HIS A 542 -21.00 108.92 -2.19
C HIS A 542 -22.37 109.60 -2.18
N ASP A 543 -23.40 108.91 -1.70
CA ASP A 543 -24.77 109.41 -1.65
C ASP A 543 -24.89 110.64 -0.73
N ASN A 544 -24.22 110.61 0.43
CA ASN A 544 -24.24 111.69 1.41
C ASN A 544 -23.32 112.87 1.05
N PHE A 545 -22.36 112.69 0.12
CA PHE A 545 -21.34 113.69 -0.20
C PHE A 545 -21.95 114.99 -0.74
N SER A 546 -22.91 114.89 -1.66
CA SER A 546 -23.56 116.04 -2.29
C SER A 546 -24.31 116.92 -1.27
N GLN A 547 -25.05 116.29 -0.36
CA GLN A 547 -25.80 116.97 0.70
C GLN A 547 -24.88 117.52 1.79
N ALA A 548 -23.85 116.78 2.18
CA ALA A 548 -22.85 117.25 3.15
C ALA A 548 -22.09 118.49 2.64
N MET A 549 -21.80 118.56 1.34
CA MET A 549 -21.06 119.68 0.75
C MET A 549 -21.89 120.96 0.53
N SER A 550 -23.21 120.92 0.73
CA SER A 550 -24.12 122.06 0.50
C SER A 550 -24.00 123.21 1.52
N SER A 551 -23.53 122.92 2.75
CA SER A 551 -23.38 123.91 3.83
C SER A 551 -22.14 123.63 4.66
N GLN A 552 -21.46 124.68 5.13
CA GLN A 552 -20.24 124.55 5.93
C GLN A 552 -20.48 123.74 7.22
N GLN A 553 -21.64 123.93 7.86
CA GLN A 553 -22.00 123.22 9.08
C GLN A 553 -22.22 121.71 8.83
N ASN A 554 -22.77 121.35 7.66
CA ASN A 554 -22.96 119.95 7.25
C ASN A 554 -21.63 119.29 6.87
N LYS A 555 -20.69 120.04 6.28
CA LYS A 555 -19.32 119.56 6.02
C LYS A 555 -18.60 119.17 7.31
N ASP A 556 -18.65 120.01 8.32
CA ASP A 556 -18.00 119.74 9.61
C ASP A 556 -18.63 118.53 10.33
N GLN A 557 -19.95 118.35 10.22
CA GLN A 557 -20.64 117.17 10.75
C GLN A 557 -20.25 115.88 10.01
N PHE A 558 -20.16 115.94 8.68
CA PHE A 558 -19.74 114.80 7.85
C PHE A 558 -18.30 114.37 8.13
N LEU A 559 -17.37 115.32 8.34
CA LEU A 559 -16.00 115.01 8.75
C LEU A 559 -15.94 114.31 10.11
N LYS A 560 -16.71 114.77 11.10
CA LYS A 560 -16.81 114.11 12.42
C LYS A 560 -17.38 112.70 12.32
N GLN A 561 -18.37 112.47 11.46
CA GLN A 561 -18.91 111.13 11.20
C GLN A 561 -17.84 110.21 10.58
N PHE A 562 -17.06 110.73 9.64
CA PHE A 562 -15.94 110.02 9.04
C PHE A 562 -14.86 109.62 10.04
N GLU A 563 -14.45 110.56 10.91
CA GLU A 563 -13.51 110.27 11.99
C GLU A 563 -14.03 109.15 12.89
N THR A 564 -15.32 109.19 13.23
CA THR A 564 -15.98 108.15 14.04
C THR A 564 -15.97 106.78 13.34
N ILE A 565 -16.21 106.73 12.03
CA ILE A 565 -16.16 105.49 11.24
C ILE A 565 -14.74 104.93 11.22
N VAL A 566 -13.74 105.77 10.98
CA VAL A 566 -12.32 105.37 10.97
C VAL A 566 -11.88 104.86 12.35
N GLU A 567 -12.30 105.52 13.43
CA GLU A 567 -12.08 105.09 14.81
C GLU A 567 -12.70 103.69 15.04
N GLY A 568 -13.94 103.47 14.58
CA GLY A 568 -14.63 102.19 14.65
C GLY A 568 -13.90 101.07 13.90
N ILE A 569 -13.38 101.35 12.70
CA ILE A 569 -12.57 100.39 11.91
C ILE A 569 -11.27 100.04 12.66
N LYS A 570 -10.56 101.04 13.21
CA LYS A 570 -9.34 100.83 14.00
C LYS A 570 -9.61 99.96 15.23
N GLN A 571 -10.71 100.20 15.94
CA GLN A 571 -11.11 99.38 17.08
C GLN A 571 -11.46 97.95 16.68
N ASN A 572 -12.17 97.76 15.55
CA ASN A 572 -12.50 96.43 15.06
C ASN A 572 -11.25 95.63 14.66
N LYS A 573 -10.28 96.29 13.99
CA LYS A 573 -8.97 95.69 13.68
C LYS A 573 -8.27 95.20 14.94
N LYS A 574 -8.18 96.03 16.00
CA LYS A 574 -7.58 95.62 17.28
C LYS A 574 -8.29 94.40 17.89
N LYS A 575 -9.62 94.34 17.83
CA LYS A 575 -10.39 93.18 18.33
C LYS A 575 -10.07 91.90 17.54
N VAL A 576 -10.00 91.97 16.21
CA VAL A 576 -9.66 90.82 15.37
C VAL A 576 -8.20 90.37 15.58
N GLU A 577 -7.26 91.31 15.71
CA GLU A 577 -5.86 91.00 16.03
C GLU A 577 -5.72 90.29 17.38
N LYS A 578 -6.45 90.74 18.41
CA LYS A 578 -6.47 90.06 19.72
C LYS A 578 -6.98 88.62 19.60
N ARG A 579 -8.11 88.41 18.90
CA ARG A 579 -8.65 87.05 18.66
C ARG A 579 -7.66 86.16 17.91
N LYS A 580 -6.97 86.70 16.90
CA LYS A 580 -5.91 85.99 16.16
C LYS A 580 -4.78 85.54 17.09
N GLN A 581 -4.36 86.40 18.04
CA GLN A 581 -3.32 86.04 19.00
C GLN A 581 -3.78 84.93 19.96
N GLU A 582 -5.01 85.01 20.47
CA GLU A 582 -5.60 83.98 21.34
C GLU A 582 -5.67 82.62 20.64
N GLU A 583 -6.15 82.57 19.40
CA GLU A 583 -6.20 81.33 18.61
C GLU A 583 -4.80 80.80 18.24
N LYS A 584 -3.83 81.70 18.01
CA LYS A 584 -2.44 81.29 17.80
C LYS A 584 -1.87 80.61 19.06
N MET A 585 -2.09 81.19 20.24
CA MET A 585 -1.64 80.58 21.50
C MET A 585 -2.27 79.21 21.73
N LYS A 586 -3.59 79.06 21.49
CA LYS A 586 -4.26 77.76 21.60
C LYS A 586 -3.70 76.73 20.62
N ARG A 587 -3.44 77.14 19.37
CA ARG A 587 -2.82 76.27 18.37
C ARG A 587 -1.45 75.79 18.82
N ASP A 588 -0.63 76.69 19.34
CA ASP A 588 0.72 76.38 19.79
C ASP A 588 0.67 75.41 21.00
N GLN A 589 -0.23 75.64 21.97
CA GLN A 589 -0.50 74.71 23.09
C GLN A 589 -0.93 73.31 22.61
N LEU A 590 -1.87 73.24 21.66
CA LEU A 590 -2.32 71.96 21.11
C LEU A 590 -1.21 71.24 20.34
N ASN A 591 -0.34 71.99 19.66
CA ASN A 591 0.80 71.45 18.96
C ASN A 591 1.83 70.85 19.94
N ASP A 592 2.09 71.51 21.07
CA ASP A 592 2.98 70.99 22.11
C ASP A 592 2.41 69.70 22.72
N HIS A 593 1.11 69.66 23.00
CA HIS A 593 0.44 68.43 23.45
C HIS A 593 0.51 67.31 22.40
N TYR A 594 0.37 67.64 21.12
CA TYR A 594 0.50 66.68 20.03
C TYR A 594 1.92 66.09 19.97
N ILE A 595 2.95 66.92 20.10
CA ILE A 595 4.35 66.48 20.10
C ILE A 595 4.61 65.54 21.28
N ASP A 596 4.16 65.88 22.49
CA ASP A 596 4.28 65.00 23.67
C ASP A 596 3.60 63.64 23.46
N LEU A 597 2.40 63.60 22.86
CA LEU A 597 1.73 62.34 22.53
C LEU A 597 2.49 61.52 21.49
N VAL A 598 3.10 62.15 20.49
CA VAL A 598 3.93 61.48 19.48
C VAL A 598 5.19 60.89 20.13
N GLU A 599 5.81 61.59 21.08
CA GLU A 599 6.96 61.07 21.82
C GLU A 599 6.58 59.88 22.70
N LYS A 600 5.46 59.94 23.41
CA LYS A 600 4.90 58.80 24.16
C LYS A 600 4.63 57.60 23.26
N GLN A 601 4.08 57.83 22.07
CA GLN A 601 3.85 56.77 21.09
C GLN A 601 5.18 56.14 20.63
N ARG A 602 6.21 56.95 20.34
CA ARG A 602 7.54 56.45 19.97
C ARG A 602 8.17 55.62 21.11
N LEU A 603 8.06 56.09 22.35
CA LEU A 603 8.54 55.38 23.53
C LEU A 603 7.81 54.05 23.72
N TYR A 604 6.49 54.02 23.54
CA TYR A 604 5.71 52.79 23.57
C TYR A 604 6.17 51.77 22.52
N PHE A 605 6.37 52.20 21.26
CA PHE A 605 6.87 51.28 20.22
C PHE A 605 8.28 50.77 20.52
N LYS A 606 9.16 51.61 21.06
CA LYS A 606 10.50 51.23 21.47
C LYS A 606 10.46 50.18 22.59
N THR A 607 9.71 50.44 23.66
CA THR A 607 9.58 49.52 24.81
C THR A 607 8.93 48.20 24.42
N VAL A 608 7.90 48.20 23.55
CA VAL A 608 7.31 46.95 23.02
C VAL A 608 8.31 46.16 22.19
N LYS A 609 9.16 46.83 21.39
CA LYS A 609 10.20 46.17 20.61
C LYS A 609 11.24 45.52 21.52
N GLU A 610 11.74 46.26 22.51
CA GLU A 610 12.68 45.76 23.51
C GLU A 610 12.09 44.57 24.29
N PHE A 611 10.84 44.67 24.72
CA PHE A 611 10.13 43.57 25.39
C PHE A 611 10.03 42.32 24.50
N LYS A 612 9.71 42.46 23.20
CA LYS A 612 9.67 41.32 22.27
C LYS A 612 11.04 40.68 22.08
N GLU A 613 12.10 41.48 22.05
CA GLU A 613 13.48 40.98 21.96
C GLU A 613 13.85 40.20 23.23
N GLU A 614 13.50 40.69 24.42
CA GLU A 614 13.70 39.97 25.68
C GLU A 614 12.87 38.67 25.76
N CYS A 615 11.61 38.68 25.31
CA CYS A 615 10.80 37.45 25.21
C CYS A 615 11.47 36.42 24.30
N ARG A 616 12.00 36.84 23.15
CA ARG A 616 12.73 35.94 22.23
C ARG A 616 14.01 35.40 22.86
N LYS A 617 14.76 36.22 23.60
CA LYS A 617 15.94 35.76 24.37
C LYS A 617 15.52 34.73 25.41
N ASN A 618 14.43 34.96 26.13
CA ASN A 618 13.91 34.03 27.13
C ASN A 618 13.49 32.70 26.51
N GLU A 619 12.79 32.71 25.37
CA GLU A 619 12.47 31.49 24.60
C GLU A 619 13.73 30.72 24.20
N ILE A 620 14.78 31.41 23.74
CA ILE A 620 16.06 30.77 23.38
C ILE A 620 16.72 30.14 24.62
N LEU A 621 16.68 30.82 25.78
CA LEU A 621 17.23 30.30 27.03
C LEU A 621 16.45 29.09 27.55
N LEU A 622 15.11 29.12 27.49
CA LEU A 622 14.26 27.98 27.83
C LEU A 622 14.55 26.77 26.93
N ASN A 623 14.70 26.98 25.62
CA ASN A 623 15.07 25.91 24.69
C ASN A 623 16.48 25.33 24.97
N LYS A 624 17.39 26.13 25.54
CA LYS A 624 18.71 25.67 25.99
C LYS A 624 18.67 24.92 27.32
N LEU A 625 17.69 25.19 28.18
CA LEU A 625 17.47 24.48 29.44
C LEU A 625 16.73 23.16 29.25
N GLN A 626 15.95 23.03 28.18
CA GLN A 626 15.24 21.79 27.82
C GLN A 626 16.10 20.77 27.06
N LYS A 627 17.29 21.17 26.59
CA LYS A 627 18.33 20.26 26.09
C LYS A 627 19.34 20.00 27.19
#